data_AF-M5BZQ0-F1
#
_entry.id   AF-M5BZQ0-F1
#
_cell.length_a   1.000
_cell.length_b   1.000
_cell.length_c   1.000
_cell.angle_alpha   90.00
_cell.angle_beta   90.00
_cell.angle_gamma   90.00
#
_symmetry.space_group_name_H-M   'P 1'
#
loop_
_entity.id
_entity.type
_entity.pdbx_description
1 polymer ?
#
loop_
_entity_poly.entity_id
_entity_poly.type
_entity_poly.pdbx_seq_one_letter_code
_entity_poly.pdbx_strand_id
1 'polypeptide(L)'
;MELSVAALGVLWGLARLARGALVPRKEQVELLVQVADSTQADEQVQVKCVGILGSLAQNTGEVEVNKVGLGSSCHLNGANLGGQVIAQYLLSYIHPTPRSAEPTLHALSLLIDIYADETNTYDTNFRSLNGTEVLASSITTLRKLVRSIDRRKEGGGELRRWAEEVEGNIRGFVTYRRKLKI
;
A
#
# COMPACT_ATOMS: atom_id res chain seq x y z
N MET A 1 -19.32 -14.67 -1.17
CA MET A 1 -17.97 -14.24 -0.74
C MET A 1 -16.89 -15.06 -1.42
N GLU A 2 -16.94 -16.39 -1.41
CA GLU A 2 -15.90 -17.25 -2.02
C GLU A 2 -15.58 -16.92 -3.49
N LEU A 3 -16.60 -16.66 -4.32
CA LEU A 3 -16.39 -16.25 -5.73
C LEU A 3 -15.61 -14.93 -5.83
N SER A 4 -15.94 -13.93 -5.01
CA SER A 4 -15.26 -12.64 -5.00
C SER A 4 -13.80 -12.78 -4.57
N VAL A 5 -13.54 -13.62 -3.56
CA VAL A 5 -12.20 -13.94 -3.08
C VAL A 5 -11.38 -14.60 -4.18
N ALA A 6 -11.93 -15.58 -4.89
CA ALA A 6 -11.24 -16.23 -6.01
C ALA A 6 -10.96 -15.26 -7.17
N ALA A 7 -11.96 -14.47 -7.58
CA ALA A 7 -11.83 -13.49 -8.66
C ALA A 7 -10.78 -12.41 -8.34
N LEU A 8 -10.81 -11.85 -7.13
CA LEU A 8 -9.80 -10.88 -6.67
C LEU A 8 -8.42 -11.52 -6.55
N GLY A 9 -8.34 -12.81 -6.23
CA GLY A 9 -7.08 -13.56 -6.20
C GLY A 9 -6.43 -13.67 -7.58
N VAL A 10 -7.23 -13.98 -8.60
CA VAL A 10 -6.78 -13.98 -10.00
C VAL A 10 -6.35 -12.58 -10.43
N LEU A 11 -7.16 -11.56 -10.14
CA LEU A 11 -6.84 -10.17 -10.46
C LEU A 11 -5.53 -9.72 -9.79
N TRP A 12 -5.31 -10.08 -8.53
CA TRP A 12 -4.05 -9.78 -7.85
C TRP A 12 -2.86 -10.49 -8.50
N GLY A 13 -3.01 -11.77 -8.85
CA GLY A 13 -1.98 -12.51 -9.58
C GLY A 13 -1.60 -11.83 -10.91
N LEU A 14 -2.59 -11.43 -11.69
CA LEU A 14 -2.37 -10.70 -12.95
C LEU A 14 -1.73 -9.32 -12.71
N ALA A 15 -2.20 -8.58 -11.71
CA ALA A 15 -1.66 -7.26 -11.38
C ALA A 15 -0.18 -7.35 -10.95
N ARG A 16 0.19 -8.40 -10.22
CA ARG A 16 1.57 -8.65 -9.82
C ARG A 16 2.47 -8.99 -11.01
N LEU A 17 1.98 -9.73 -12.00
CA LEU A 17 2.72 -10.03 -13.24
C LEU A 17 2.90 -8.80 -14.13
N ALA A 18 1.89 -7.92 -14.18
CA ALA A 18 1.90 -6.69 -14.97
C ALA A 18 2.35 -5.45 -14.18
N ARG A 19 3.03 -5.65 -13.04
CA ARG A 19 3.54 -4.59 -12.17
C ARG A 19 4.37 -3.59 -12.97
N GLY A 20 4.14 -2.29 -12.74
CA GLY A 20 4.81 -1.21 -13.47
C GLY A 20 4.19 -0.86 -14.81
N ALA A 21 3.51 -1.80 -15.48
CA ALA A 21 2.84 -1.57 -16.76
C ALA A 21 1.38 -1.12 -16.61
N LEU A 22 0.71 -1.49 -15.51
CA LEU A 22 -0.70 -1.14 -15.29
C LEU A 22 -0.87 0.30 -14.84
N VAL A 23 -1.58 1.11 -15.63
CA VAL A 23 -1.88 2.50 -15.29
C VAL A 23 -3.01 2.55 -14.26
N PRO A 24 -2.82 3.19 -13.09
CA PRO A 24 -3.83 3.27 -12.03
C PRO A 24 -4.95 4.25 -12.41
N ARG A 25 -5.98 3.76 -13.12
CA ARG A 25 -7.15 4.60 -13.45
C ARG A 25 -7.95 4.91 -12.20
N LYS A 26 -8.34 6.17 -12.03
CA LYS A 26 -9.04 6.67 -10.84
C LYS A 26 -10.27 5.83 -10.49
N GLU A 27 -11.10 5.52 -11.47
CA GLU A 27 -12.35 4.78 -11.27
C GLU A 27 -12.09 3.35 -10.77
N GLN A 28 -11.00 2.72 -11.24
CA GLN A 28 -10.61 1.37 -10.83
C GLN A 28 -10.05 1.35 -9.40
N VAL A 29 -9.25 2.36 -9.06
CA VAL A 29 -8.72 2.54 -7.69
C VAL A 29 -9.86 2.78 -6.71
N GLU A 30 -10.78 3.70 -7.03
CA GLU A 30 -11.94 4.01 -6.19
C GLU A 30 -12.85 2.80 -6.01
N LEU A 31 -13.09 2.03 -7.07
CA LEU A 31 -13.88 0.80 -6.98
C LEU A 31 -13.22 -0.25 -6.06
N LEU A 32 -11.91 -0.46 -6.18
CA LEU A 32 -11.19 -1.41 -5.31
C LEU A 32 -11.22 -0.98 -3.84
N VAL A 33 -11.11 0.31 -3.57
CA VAL A 33 -11.26 0.89 -2.22
C VAL A 33 -12.68 0.66 -1.69
N GLN A 34 -13.70 0.94 -2.50
CA GLN A 34 -15.10 0.72 -2.11
C GLN A 34 -15.39 -0.76 -1.82
N VAL A 35 -14.84 -1.67 -2.62
CA VAL A 35 -14.98 -3.12 -2.38
C VAL A 35 -14.31 -3.52 -1.07
N ALA A 36 -13.10 -3.01 -0.78
CA ALA A 36 -12.38 -3.33 0.44
C ALA A 36 -13.03 -2.72 1.71
N ASP A 37 -13.65 -1.56 1.59
CA ASP A 37 -14.33 -0.85 2.69
C ASP A 37 -15.83 -1.23 2.81
N SER A 38 -16.34 -2.09 1.92
CA SER A 38 -17.70 -2.61 1.99
C SER A 38 -17.96 -3.35 3.29
N THR A 39 -19.16 -3.20 3.86
CA THR A 39 -19.58 -3.91 5.07
C THR A 39 -19.63 -5.43 4.92
N GLN A 40 -19.63 -5.92 3.67
CA GLN A 40 -19.59 -7.34 3.36
C GLN A 40 -18.16 -7.88 3.19
N ALA A 41 -17.13 -7.03 3.17
CA ALA A 41 -15.76 -7.44 2.95
C ALA A 41 -15.16 -8.05 4.22
N ASP A 42 -14.64 -9.27 4.08
CA ASP A 42 -13.81 -9.91 5.11
C ASP A 42 -12.32 -9.55 4.92
N GLU A 43 -11.48 -10.01 5.85
CA GLU A 43 -10.04 -9.77 5.78
C GLU A 43 -9.42 -10.31 4.48
N GLN A 44 -9.92 -11.42 3.94
CA GLN A 44 -9.39 -12.01 2.71
C GLN A 44 -9.68 -11.17 1.47
N VAL A 45 -10.84 -10.54 1.39
CA VAL A 45 -11.16 -9.56 0.34
C VAL A 45 -10.28 -8.33 0.48
N GLN A 46 -10.14 -7.81 1.71
CA GLN A 46 -9.30 -6.63 1.98
C GLN A 46 -7.84 -6.86 1.58
N VAL A 47 -7.25 -8.00 1.96
CA VAL A 47 -5.87 -8.37 1.58
C VAL A 47 -5.69 -8.36 0.06
N LYS A 48 -6.64 -8.94 -0.68
CA LYS A 48 -6.54 -9.01 -2.15
C LYS A 48 -6.67 -7.65 -2.80
N CYS A 49 -7.61 -6.82 -2.36
CA CYS A 49 -7.75 -5.45 -2.85
C CYS A 49 -6.49 -4.62 -2.56
N VAL A 50 -5.95 -4.70 -1.33
CA VAL A 50 -4.69 -4.05 -0.93
C VAL A 50 -3.53 -4.52 -1.82
N GLY A 51 -3.45 -5.82 -2.10
CA GLY A 51 -2.44 -6.40 -2.98
C GLY A 51 -2.52 -5.91 -4.43
N ILE A 52 -3.74 -5.79 -4.98
CA ILE A 52 -3.96 -5.23 -6.32
C ILE A 52 -3.53 -3.77 -6.34
N LEU A 53 -3.99 -2.96 -5.37
CA LEU A 53 -3.64 -1.55 -5.26
C LEU A 53 -2.13 -1.34 -5.15
N GLY A 54 -1.43 -2.13 -4.33
CA GLY A 54 0.03 -2.05 -4.22
C GLY A 54 0.77 -2.40 -5.51
N SER A 55 0.20 -3.25 -6.37
CA SER A 55 0.76 -3.55 -7.69
C SER A 55 0.55 -2.40 -8.68
N LEU A 56 -0.59 -1.71 -8.59
CA LEU A 56 -0.93 -0.52 -9.39
C LEU A 56 -0.07 0.70 -9.00
N ALA A 57 0.25 0.87 -7.72
CA ALA A 57 1.04 2.00 -7.22
C ALA A 57 2.49 2.04 -7.76
N GLN A 58 2.98 0.93 -8.31
CA GLN A 58 4.35 0.82 -8.86
C GLN A 58 4.42 1.22 -10.34
N ASN A 59 3.35 1.81 -10.91
CA ASN A 59 3.33 2.28 -12.28
C ASN A 59 4.34 3.42 -12.51
N THR A 60 5.22 3.25 -13.50
CA THR A 60 6.17 4.28 -13.94
C THR A 60 5.66 5.14 -15.10
N GLY A 61 4.63 4.64 -15.81
CA GLY A 61 4.15 5.17 -17.09
C GLY A 61 3.55 6.58 -17.02
N GLU A 62 2.80 6.95 -15.98
CA GLU A 62 2.24 8.31 -15.88
C GLU A 62 3.30 9.41 -15.72
N VAL A 63 4.52 9.07 -15.28
CA VAL A 63 5.61 10.05 -15.14
C VAL A 63 6.50 10.11 -16.38
N GLU A 64 6.61 9.01 -17.15
CA GLU A 64 7.40 8.97 -18.39
C GLU A 64 6.69 9.54 -19.63
N VAL A 65 5.35 9.50 -19.70
CA VAL A 65 4.60 10.14 -20.80
C VAL A 65 4.84 11.67 -20.83
N ASN A 66 5.21 12.26 -19.69
CA ASN A 66 5.63 13.67 -19.61
C ASN A 66 7.08 13.94 -20.04
N LYS A 67 7.91 12.92 -20.31
CA LYS A 67 9.32 13.10 -20.68
C LYS A 67 9.63 12.91 -22.16
N VAL A 68 8.78 12.24 -22.93
CA VAL A 68 9.07 11.88 -24.34
C VAL A 68 8.37 12.80 -25.37
N GLY A 69 7.57 13.76 -24.92
CA GLY A 69 6.93 14.76 -25.79
C GLY A 69 7.66 16.10 -25.79
N LEU A 70 8.20 16.49 -26.95
CA LEU A 70 8.64 17.84 -27.24
C LEU A 70 7.62 18.89 -26.79
N GLY A 71 8.10 19.94 -26.11
CA GLY A 71 7.47 21.26 -26.06
C GLY A 71 5.99 21.29 -25.68
N SER A 72 5.68 21.26 -24.38
CA SER A 72 4.46 21.87 -23.88
C SER A 72 4.61 22.23 -22.41
N SER A 73 4.42 23.52 -22.13
CA SER A 73 4.04 24.00 -20.82
C SER A 73 2.67 23.41 -20.47
N CYS A 74 2.64 22.17 -19.98
CA CYS A 74 1.48 21.59 -19.33
C CYS A 74 1.73 21.63 -17.83
N HIS A 75 1.01 22.56 -17.20
CA HIS A 75 0.71 22.65 -15.78
C HIS A 75 1.09 21.44 -14.91
N LEU A 76 1.84 21.75 -13.84
CA LEU A 76 2.16 20.92 -12.67
C LEU A 76 0.93 20.46 -11.85
N ASN A 77 -0.21 20.13 -12.46
CA ASN A 77 -1.47 19.88 -11.73
C ASN A 77 -2.15 18.53 -12.02
N GLY A 78 -1.47 17.60 -12.71
CA GLY A 78 -1.97 16.24 -13.00
C GLY A 78 -1.15 15.14 -12.31
N ALA A 79 -0.61 15.42 -11.11
CA ALA A 79 0.22 14.48 -10.37
C ALA A 79 -0.55 13.19 -10.07
N ASN A 80 -0.23 12.11 -10.78
CA ASN A 80 -0.44 10.69 -10.43
C ASN A 80 -1.51 10.44 -9.35
N LEU A 81 -2.74 10.90 -9.60
CA LEU A 81 -3.80 10.99 -8.59
C LEU A 81 -4.14 9.59 -8.07
N GLY A 82 -4.08 8.59 -8.96
CA GLY A 82 -4.24 7.19 -8.61
C GLY A 82 -3.16 6.72 -7.62
N GLY A 83 -1.88 6.98 -7.90
CA GLY A 83 -0.78 6.59 -7.02
C GLY A 83 -0.83 7.24 -5.64
N GLN A 84 -1.15 8.54 -5.58
CA GLN A 84 -1.31 9.25 -4.30
C GLN A 84 -2.51 8.74 -3.50
N VAL A 85 -3.66 8.50 -4.14
CA VAL A 85 -4.84 7.90 -3.50
C VAL A 85 -4.51 6.51 -2.95
N ILE A 86 -3.77 5.69 -3.70
CA ILE A 86 -3.33 4.38 -3.22
C ILE A 86 -2.41 4.54 -2.00
N ALA A 87 -1.41 5.43 -2.05
CA ALA A 87 -0.51 5.68 -0.92
C ALA A 87 -1.28 6.08 0.35
N GLN A 88 -2.23 7.01 0.21
CA GLN A 88 -3.09 7.47 1.30
C GLN A 88 -3.95 6.34 1.85
N TYR A 89 -4.52 5.50 0.98
CA TYR A 89 -5.33 4.37 1.37
C TYR A 89 -4.52 3.32 2.13
N LEU A 90 -3.32 2.96 1.65
CA LEU A 90 -2.42 2.04 2.35
C LEU A 90 -2.01 2.58 3.73
N LEU A 91 -1.71 3.87 3.86
CA LEU A 91 -1.42 4.49 5.16
C LEU A 91 -2.63 4.47 6.11
N SER A 92 -3.86 4.52 5.56
CA SER A 92 -5.09 4.47 6.37
C SER A 92 -5.32 3.14 7.09
N TYR A 93 -4.58 2.08 6.72
CA TYR A 93 -4.64 0.81 7.42
C TYR A 93 -3.99 0.87 8.81
N ILE A 94 -3.08 1.81 9.06
CA ILE A 94 -2.39 1.94 10.35
C ILE A 94 -2.70 3.25 11.08
N HIS A 95 -3.19 4.28 10.38
CA HIS A 95 -3.45 5.61 10.95
C HIS A 95 -4.86 6.10 10.58
N PRO A 96 -5.63 6.72 11.52
CA PRO A 96 -5.26 7.04 12.91
C PRO A 96 -5.31 5.83 13.86
N THR A 97 -6.07 4.81 13.48
CA THR A 97 -6.20 3.55 14.22
C THR A 97 -6.00 2.38 13.26
N PRO A 98 -5.28 1.33 13.67
CA PRO A 98 -5.12 0.15 12.83
C PRO A 98 -6.47 -0.48 12.52
N ARG A 99 -6.58 -0.98 11.29
CA ARG A 99 -7.67 -1.87 10.87
C ARG A 99 -7.38 -3.29 11.36
N SER A 100 -8.08 -4.27 10.80
CA SER A 100 -7.80 -5.71 10.98
C SER A 100 -6.32 -6.04 10.77
N ALA A 101 -5.83 -7.03 11.52
CA ALA A 101 -4.39 -7.29 11.62
C ALA A 101 -3.78 -7.70 10.28
N GLU A 102 -4.30 -8.72 9.63
CA GLU A 102 -3.71 -9.27 8.40
C GLU A 102 -3.72 -8.26 7.23
N PRO A 103 -4.83 -7.57 6.90
CA PRO A 103 -4.83 -6.52 5.88
C PRO A 103 -3.88 -5.36 6.20
N THR A 104 -3.76 -4.98 7.48
CA THR A 104 -2.84 -3.92 7.91
C THR A 104 -1.39 -4.31 7.67
N LEU A 105 -1.01 -5.54 8.04
CA LEU A 105 0.35 -6.03 7.81
C LEU A 105 0.68 -6.12 6.32
N HIS A 106 -0.29 -6.52 5.48
CA HIS A 106 -0.12 -6.51 4.03
C HIS A 106 0.09 -5.09 3.48
N ALA A 107 -0.72 -4.12 3.93
CA ALA A 107 -0.58 -2.73 3.51
C ALA A 107 0.80 -2.15 3.90
N LEU A 108 1.26 -2.43 5.12
CA LEU A 108 2.57 -1.98 5.60
C LEU A 108 3.72 -2.63 4.84
N SER A 109 3.65 -3.93 4.55
CA SER A 109 4.65 -4.61 3.72
C SER A 109 4.73 -3.99 2.33
N LEU A 110 3.58 -3.70 1.71
CA LEU A 110 3.53 -3.07 0.39
C LEU A 110 4.07 -1.63 0.42
N LEU A 111 3.82 -0.86 1.48
CA LEU A 111 4.42 0.48 1.60
C LEU A 111 5.94 0.42 1.57
N ILE A 112 6.55 -0.59 2.20
CA ILE A 112 8.00 -0.80 2.11
C ILE A 112 8.38 -1.21 0.69
N ASP A 113 7.72 -2.22 0.11
CA ASP A 113 8.05 -2.73 -1.22
C ASP A 113 7.97 -1.66 -2.32
N ILE A 114 7.01 -0.73 -2.20
CA ILE A 114 6.82 0.37 -3.15
C ILE A 114 7.84 1.47 -2.84
N TYR A 115 7.94 1.93 -1.60
CA TYR A 115 8.67 3.17 -1.27
C TYR A 115 10.06 2.93 -0.66
N ALA A 116 10.65 1.75 -0.83
CA ALA A 116 12.01 1.45 -0.39
C ALA A 116 13.07 2.33 -1.08
N ASP A 117 12.90 2.59 -2.38
CA ASP A 117 13.83 3.38 -3.18
C ASP A 117 13.28 4.79 -3.43
N GLU A 118 13.99 5.77 -2.89
CA GLU A 118 13.65 7.19 -2.96
C GLU A 118 13.84 7.84 -4.32
N THR A 119 14.53 7.16 -5.24
CA THR A 119 14.80 7.67 -6.59
C THR A 119 13.64 7.39 -7.55
N ASN A 120 12.72 6.50 -7.16
CA ASN A 120 11.53 6.20 -7.93
C ASN A 120 10.61 7.42 -8.07
N THR A 121 10.05 7.60 -9.26
CA THR A 121 9.19 8.76 -9.57
C THR A 121 7.94 8.82 -8.69
N TYR A 122 7.37 7.66 -8.36
CA TYR A 122 6.19 7.55 -7.52
C TYR A 122 6.49 7.77 -6.03
N ASP A 123 7.75 7.89 -5.60
CA ASP A 123 8.08 8.19 -4.20
C ASP A 123 7.51 9.54 -3.71
N THR A 124 7.30 10.47 -4.64
CA THR A 124 6.64 11.75 -4.40
C THR A 124 5.22 11.59 -3.82
N ASN A 125 4.51 10.52 -4.19
CA ASN A 125 3.19 10.19 -3.65
C ASN A 125 3.25 9.93 -2.14
N PHE A 126 4.25 9.18 -1.67
CA PHE A 126 4.44 8.89 -0.26
C PHE A 126 4.95 10.11 0.53
N ARG A 127 5.88 10.88 -0.07
CA ARG A 127 6.42 12.10 0.57
C ARG A 127 5.38 13.18 0.76
N SER A 128 4.55 13.44 -0.25
CA SER A 128 3.49 14.46 -0.19
C SER A 128 2.49 14.25 0.96
N LEU A 129 2.37 13.02 1.45
CA LEU A 129 1.49 12.62 2.55
C LEU A 129 2.21 12.55 3.90
N ASN A 130 3.46 13.01 3.99
CA ASN A 130 4.32 12.83 5.16
C ASN A 130 4.38 11.36 5.63
N GLY A 131 4.38 10.41 4.68
CA GLY A 131 4.22 8.99 4.97
C GLY A 131 5.21 8.44 5.99
N THR A 132 6.47 8.90 5.96
CA THR A 132 7.51 8.53 6.95
C THR A 132 7.07 8.90 8.36
N GLU A 133 6.50 10.07 8.56
CA GLU A 133 6.09 10.55 9.88
C GLU A 133 4.79 9.93 10.34
N VAL A 134 3.86 9.65 9.41
CA VAL A 134 2.68 8.83 9.70
C VAL A 134 3.12 7.47 10.22
N LEU A 135 4.01 6.76 9.51
CA LEU A 135 4.53 5.46 9.96
C LEU A 135 5.26 5.55 11.29
N ALA A 136 6.10 6.58 11.50
CA ALA A 136 6.83 6.79 12.74
C ALA A 136 5.90 6.97 13.94
N SER A 137 4.84 7.78 13.78
CA SER A 137 3.83 8.00 14.82
C SER A 137 3.03 6.73 15.14
N SER A 138 2.84 5.86 14.15
CA SER A 138 2.07 4.62 14.26
C SER A 138 2.85 3.43 14.84
N ILE A 139 4.17 3.50 15.04
CA ILE A 139 4.99 2.37 15.55
C ILE A 139 4.44 1.81 16.87
N THR A 140 3.99 2.67 17.78
CA THR A 140 3.45 2.22 19.07
C THR A 140 2.14 1.46 18.90
N THR A 141 1.29 1.90 17.97
CA THR A 141 0.01 1.24 17.71
C THR A 141 0.20 -0.05 16.93
N LEU A 142 1.17 -0.10 16.01
CA LEU A 142 1.58 -1.35 15.34
C LEU A 142 2.06 -2.40 16.35
N ARG A 143 2.90 -2.03 17.32
CA ARG A 143 3.34 -2.95 18.39
C ARG A 143 2.16 -3.51 19.19
N LYS A 144 1.13 -2.69 19.46
CA LYS A 144 -0.10 -3.13 20.14
C LYS A 144 -0.91 -4.09 19.27
N LEU A 145 -1.08 -3.77 17.98
CA LEU A 145 -1.75 -4.63 17.01
C LEU A 145 -1.09 -6.00 16.95
N VAL A 146 0.24 -6.02 16.77
CA VAL A 146 1.03 -7.26 16.74
C VAL A 146 0.71 -8.07 18.01
N ARG A 147 0.87 -7.47 19.22
CA ARG A 147 0.53 -8.03 20.56
C ARG A 147 -0.89 -8.58 20.70
N SER A 148 -1.84 -8.08 19.94
CA SER A 148 -3.23 -8.54 20.00
C SER A 148 -3.51 -9.81 19.18
N ILE A 149 -2.61 -10.20 18.27
CA ILE A 149 -2.79 -11.38 17.42
C ILE A 149 -2.78 -12.64 18.27
N ASP A 150 -3.87 -13.40 18.23
CA ASP A 150 -4.03 -14.65 18.93
C ASP A 150 -3.30 -15.80 18.21
N ARG A 151 -2.27 -16.34 18.87
CA ARG A 151 -1.45 -17.44 18.35
C ARG A 151 -2.17 -18.79 18.34
N ARG A 152 -3.29 -18.92 19.06
CA ARG A 152 -4.04 -20.18 19.21
C ARG A 152 -5.04 -20.41 18.09
N LYS A 153 -5.41 -19.36 17.36
CA LYS A 153 -6.26 -19.47 16.18
C LYS A 153 -5.50 -20.15 15.05
N GLU A 154 -6.23 -20.80 14.16
CA GLU A 154 -5.69 -21.37 12.93
C GLU A 154 -4.92 -20.29 12.14
N GLY A 155 -3.68 -20.60 11.73
CA GLY A 155 -2.78 -19.63 11.09
C GLY A 155 -2.25 -18.49 11.99
N GLY A 156 -2.78 -18.33 13.21
CA GLY A 156 -2.46 -17.20 14.10
C GLY A 156 -1.01 -17.17 14.57
N GLY A 157 -0.37 -18.34 14.74
CA GLY A 157 1.05 -18.45 15.06
C GLY A 157 1.97 -17.92 13.95
N GLU A 158 1.64 -18.24 12.70
CA GLU A 158 2.38 -17.77 11.51
C GLU A 158 2.15 -16.29 11.27
N LEU A 159 0.88 -15.85 11.34
CA LEU A 159 0.49 -14.45 11.26
C LEU A 159 1.22 -13.61 12.29
N ARG A 160 1.31 -14.09 13.54
CA ARG A 160 2.04 -13.41 14.62
C ARG A 160 3.53 -13.25 14.31
N ARG A 161 4.18 -14.30 13.80
CA ARG A 161 5.61 -14.27 13.45
C ARG A 161 5.88 -13.29 12.31
N TRP A 162 5.05 -13.33 11.28
CA TRP A 162 5.12 -12.39 10.16
C TRP A 162 4.85 -10.94 10.63
N ALA A 163 3.93 -10.74 11.57
CA ALA A 163 3.64 -9.43 12.15
C ALA A 163 4.85 -8.81 12.88
N GLU A 164 5.61 -9.63 13.60
CA GLU A 164 6.85 -9.20 14.27
C GLU A 164 7.94 -8.81 13.26
N GLU A 165 8.04 -9.53 12.14
CA GLU A 165 8.92 -9.19 11.04
C GLU A 165 8.54 -7.85 10.39
N VAL A 166 7.26 -7.67 10.06
CA VAL A 166 6.76 -6.40 9.49
C VAL A 166 6.97 -5.23 10.45
N GLU A 167 6.77 -5.41 11.76
CA GLU A 167 7.08 -4.38 12.76
C GLU A 167 8.56 -3.98 12.75
N GLY A 168 9.45 -4.97 12.72
CA GLY A 168 10.90 -4.76 12.61
C GLY A 168 11.26 -4.01 11.33
N ASN A 169 10.70 -4.43 10.21
CA ASN A 169 10.93 -3.84 8.89
C ASN A 169 10.44 -2.39 8.82
N ILE A 170 9.25 -2.07 9.35
CA ILE A 170 8.72 -0.70 9.40
C ILE A 170 9.62 0.20 10.25
N ARG A 171 10.08 -0.27 11.41
CA ARG A 171 11.02 0.50 12.24
C ARG A 171 12.34 0.76 11.52
N GLY A 172 12.87 -0.24 10.82
CA GLY A 172 14.05 -0.12 9.97
C GLY A 172 13.85 0.89 8.86
N PHE A 173 12.74 0.77 8.13
CA PHE A 173 12.35 1.64 7.04
C PHE A 173 12.22 3.12 7.45
N VAL A 174 11.54 3.41 8.56
CA VAL A 174 11.44 4.78 9.10
C VAL A 174 12.82 5.34 9.45
N THR A 175 13.68 4.52 10.08
CA THR A 175 15.05 4.93 10.44
C THR A 175 15.90 5.20 9.20
N TYR A 176 15.77 4.36 8.18
CA TYR A 176 16.42 4.55 6.89
C TYR A 176 15.97 5.86 6.24
N ARG A 177 14.65 6.06 6.09
CA ARG A 177 14.10 7.22 5.39
C ARG A 177 14.41 8.55 6.07
N ARG A 178 14.44 8.60 7.40
CA ARG A 178 14.84 9.80 8.16
C ARG A 178 16.32 10.18 7.99
N LYS A 179 17.19 9.25 7.57
CA LYS A 179 18.59 9.54 7.28
C LYS A 179 18.80 10.08 5.86
N LEU A 180 17.82 9.89 4.98
CA LEU A 180 17.87 10.44 3.63
C LEU A 180 17.74 11.97 3.73
N LYS A 181 18.59 12.69 3.01
CA LYS A 181 18.55 14.15 2.91
C LYS A 181 17.70 14.56 1.72
N ILE A 182 16.39 14.30 1.82
CA ILE A 182 15.38 14.48 0.75
C ILE A 182 14.22 15.35 1.20
#